data_AF-A0A7V9QR88-F1
#
_entry.id   AF-A0A7V9QR88-F1
#
_cell.length_a   1.000
_cell.length_b   1.000
_cell.length_c   1.000
_cell.angle_alpha   90.00
_cell.angle_beta   90.00
_cell.angle_gamma   90.00
#
_symmetry.space_group_name_H-M   'P 1'
#
loop_
_entity.id
_entity.type
_entity.pdbx_description
1 polymer ?
#
loop_
_entity_poly.entity_id
_entity_poly.type
_entity_poly.pdbx_seq_one_letter_code
_entity_poly.pdbx_strand_id
1 'polypeptide(L)'
;MVSSRRTGTIATLLISLFLAVEGVWGLAHPPAYGFLPTNTLRACIHLVFGLIGLAVLRTGQVGGYLKVVGSIVLLVGAGWFLPVAGDLIRSLLAVDRNGALIDVGLGLLALLSSRAEKHTGPREPRDRTIPV
;
A
#
# COMPACT_ATOMS: atom_id res chain seq x y z
N MET A 1 12.80 -18.54 11.00
CA MET A 1 13.10 -17.21 10.42
C MET A 1 12.40 -17.11 9.07
N VAL A 2 11.38 -16.25 8.94
CA VAL A 2 10.83 -15.92 7.62
C VAL A 2 11.83 -15.01 6.92
N SER A 3 12.28 -15.37 5.72
CA SER A 3 13.16 -14.52 4.90
C SER A 3 12.52 -13.14 4.74
N SER A 4 13.25 -12.04 5.01
CA SER A 4 12.67 -10.69 4.98
C SER A 4 12.09 -10.32 3.61
N ARG A 5 12.63 -10.88 2.52
CA ARG A 5 12.04 -10.79 1.17
C ARG A 5 10.65 -11.39 1.10
N ARG A 6 10.41 -12.53 1.77
CA ARG A 6 9.10 -13.18 1.81
C ARG A 6 8.07 -12.28 2.48
N THR A 7 8.47 -11.57 3.54
CA THR A 7 7.61 -10.61 4.24
C THR A 7 7.23 -9.43 3.35
N GLY A 8 8.19 -8.82 2.63
CA GLY A 8 7.92 -7.72 1.69
C GLY A 8 7.00 -8.15 0.54
N THR A 9 7.25 -9.32 -0.05
CA THR A 9 6.39 -9.87 -1.13
C THR A 9 4.98 -10.16 -0.65
N ILE A 10 4.80 -10.78 0.53
CA ILE A 10 3.48 -11.06 1.10
C ILE A 10 2.74 -9.76 1.40
N ALA A 11 3.40 -8.81 2.06
CA ALA A 11 2.79 -7.52 2.37
C ALA A 11 2.34 -6.78 1.10
N THR A 12 3.21 -6.76 0.08
CA THR A 12 2.89 -6.16 -1.22
C THR A 12 1.69 -6.84 -1.85
N LEU A 13 1.65 -8.17 -1.87
CA LEU A 13 0.51 -8.89 -2.42
C LEU A 13 -0.79 -8.54 -1.69
N LEU A 14 -0.79 -8.58 -0.35
CA LEU A 14 -1.98 -8.31 0.46
C LEU A 14 -2.47 -6.87 0.29
N ILE A 15 -1.57 -5.89 0.36
CA ILE A 15 -1.91 -4.47 0.19
C ILE A 15 -2.41 -4.21 -1.24
N SER A 16 -1.72 -4.75 -2.25
CA SER A 16 -2.10 -4.55 -3.65
C SER A 16 -3.46 -5.15 -3.95
N LEU A 17 -3.73 -6.36 -3.44
CA LEU A 17 -5.02 -7.02 -3.61
C LEU A 17 -6.12 -6.26 -2.88
N PHE A 18 -5.88 -5.82 -1.65
CA PHE A 18 -6.83 -5.00 -0.89
C PHE A 18 -7.20 -3.72 -1.66
N LEU A 19 -6.21 -2.97 -2.13
CA LEU A 19 -6.45 -1.73 -2.89
C LEU A 19 -7.14 -1.99 -4.23
N ALA A 20 -6.76 -3.05 -4.95
CA ALA A 20 -7.43 -3.41 -6.20
C ALA A 20 -8.90 -3.80 -5.97
N VAL A 21 -9.18 -4.62 -4.95
CA VAL A 21 -10.55 -5.03 -4.60
C VAL A 21 -11.38 -3.85 -4.14
N GLU A 22 -10.84 -2.98 -3.29
CA GLU A 22 -11.54 -1.77 -2.85
C GLU A 22 -11.83 -0.83 -4.02
N GLY A 23 -10.86 -0.66 -4.93
CA GLY A 23 -11.03 0.16 -6.13
C GLY A 23 -12.09 -0.39 -7.08
N VAL A 24 -12.07 -1.70 -7.38
CA VAL A 24 -13.12 -2.35 -8.19
C VAL A 24 -14.48 -2.24 -7.50
N TRP A 25 -14.53 -2.51 -6.20
CA TRP A 25 -15.77 -2.42 -5.41
C TRP A 25 -16.36 -1.00 -5.45
N GLY A 26 -15.53 0.02 -5.23
CA GLY A 26 -15.93 1.43 -5.22
C GLY A 26 -16.40 1.95 -6.57
N LEU A 27 -15.82 1.44 -7.67
CA LEU A 27 -16.29 1.75 -9.02
C LEU A 27 -17.59 1.03 -9.38
N ALA A 28 -17.78 -0.19 -8.89
CA ALA A 28 -19.00 -0.96 -9.12
C ALA A 28 -20.18 -0.46 -8.25
N HIS A 29 -19.91 0.08 -7.06
CA HIS A 29 -20.92 0.51 -6.08
C HIS A 29 -20.66 1.92 -5.51
N PRO A 30 -20.61 2.98 -6.34
CA PRO A 30 -20.44 4.35 -5.84
C PRO A 30 -21.66 4.83 -5.03
N PRO A 31 -21.52 5.90 -4.22
CA PRO A 31 -21.13 5.88 -2.81
C PRO A 31 -22.21 5.33 -1.84
N ALA A 32 -23.15 4.50 -2.29
CA ALA A 32 -24.46 4.45 -1.63
C ALA A 32 -24.56 3.62 -0.33
N TYR A 33 -23.83 2.52 -0.10
CA TYR A 33 -24.13 1.67 1.07
C TYR A 33 -22.93 0.85 1.56
N GLY A 34 -22.47 1.06 2.81
CA GLY A 34 -21.62 0.07 3.48
C GLY A 34 -20.66 0.58 4.55
N PHE A 35 -19.78 -0.33 4.98
CA PHE A 35 -18.80 -0.19 6.05
C PHE A 35 -17.54 0.63 5.66
N LEU A 36 -17.38 0.95 4.36
CA LEU A 36 -16.24 1.64 3.75
C LEU A 36 -16.74 2.56 2.61
N PRO A 37 -17.24 3.76 2.92
CA PRO A 37 -17.64 4.72 1.90
C PRO A 37 -16.43 5.13 1.05
N THR A 38 -16.67 5.27 -0.24
CA THR A 38 -15.64 5.62 -1.22
C THR A 38 -16.28 6.37 -2.38
N ASN A 39 -15.54 7.28 -3.00
CA ASN A 39 -15.98 7.97 -4.20
C ASN A 39 -15.18 7.49 -5.42
N THR A 40 -15.62 7.88 -6.61
CA THR A 40 -14.98 7.47 -7.87
C THR A 40 -13.49 7.79 -7.90
N LEU A 41 -13.08 8.96 -7.39
CA LEU A 41 -11.68 9.37 -7.36
C LEU A 41 -10.84 8.43 -6.49
N ARG A 42 -11.25 8.17 -5.25
CA ARG A 42 -10.57 7.26 -4.33
C ARG A 42 -10.51 5.84 -4.88
N ALA A 43 -11.63 5.35 -5.42
CA ALA A 43 -11.71 4.03 -6.03
C ALA A 43 -10.73 3.88 -7.22
N CYS A 44 -10.63 4.90 -8.08
CA CYS A 44 -9.63 4.94 -9.15
C CYS A 44 -8.19 4.91 -8.62
N ILE A 45 -7.89 5.71 -7.60
CA ILE A 45 -6.55 5.76 -6.99
C ILE A 45 -6.16 4.40 -6.42
N HIS A 46 -7.07 3.76 -5.67
CA HIS A 46 -6.83 2.44 -5.09
C HIS A 46 -6.67 1.35 -6.16
N LEU A 47 -7.50 1.38 -7.20
CA LEU A 47 -7.35 0.45 -8.32
C LEU A 47 -5.98 0.59 -9.00
N VAL A 48 -5.56 1.82 -9.30
CA VAL A 48 -4.26 2.09 -9.93
C VAL A 48 -3.11 1.61 -9.04
N PHE A 49 -3.11 1.96 -7.75
CA PHE A 49 -2.05 1.50 -6.84
C PHE A 49 -2.06 -0.01 -6.62
N GLY A 50 -3.24 -0.64 -6.59
CA GLY A 50 -3.38 -2.09 -6.52
C GLY A 50 -2.77 -2.79 -7.73
N LEU A 51 -3.09 -2.32 -8.94
CA LEU A 51 -2.55 -2.88 -10.18
C LEU A 51 -1.03 -2.67 -10.30
N ILE A 52 -0.53 -1.48 -9.94
CA ILE A 52 0.91 -1.20 -9.91
C ILE A 52 1.62 -2.18 -8.96
N GLY A 53 1.07 -2.40 -7.76
CA GLY A 53 1.67 -3.30 -6.78
C GLY A 53 1.73 -4.75 -7.26
N LEU A 54 0.66 -5.23 -7.91
CA LEU A 54 0.66 -6.55 -8.56
C LEU A 54 1.69 -6.66 -9.69
N ALA A 55 1.92 -5.60 -10.45
CA ALA A 55 2.97 -5.56 -11.46
C ALA A 55 4.38 -5.58 -10.83
N VAL A 56 4.59 -4.83 -9.75
CA VAL A 56 5.88 -4.75 -9.04
C VAL A 56 6.30 -6.09 -8.43
N LEU A 57 5.35 -6.96 -8.04
CA LEU A 57 5.66 -8.33 -7.59
C LEU A 57 6.54 -9.11 -8.58
N ARG A 58 6.36 -8.89 -9.89
CA ARG A 58 7.15 -9.57 -10.94
C ARG A 58 8.59 -9.07 -11.03
N THR A 59 8.84 -7.84 -10.56
CA THR A 59 10.17 -7.20 -10.61
C THR A 59 11.04 -7.52 -9.40
N GLY A 60 10.43 -7.98 -8.31
CA GLY A 60 11.11 -8.19 -7.02
C GLY A 60 11.54 -6.91 -6.30
N GLN A 61 11.25 -5.72 -6.82
CA GLN A 61 11.59 -4.43 -6.21
C GLN A 61 10.46 -3.89 -5.32
N VAL A 62 9.91 -4.74 -4.45
CA VAL A 62 8.65 -4.43 -3.76
C VAL A 62 8.81 -3.42 -2.61
N GLY A 63 10.00 -3.33 -2.01
CA GLY A 63 10.27 -2.38 -0.92
C GLY A 63 10.10 -0.91 -1.30
N GLY A 64 10.39 -0.54 -2.56
CA GLY A 64 10.18 0.83 -3.07
C GLY A 64 8.70 1.18 -3.17
N TYR A 65 7.91 0.28 -3.76
CA TYR A 65 6.46 0.39 -3.84
C TYR A 65 5.81 0.51 -2.45
N LEU A 66 6.16 -0.39 -1.53
CA LEU A 66 5.65 -0.38 -0.16
C LEU A 66 5.96 0.94 0.56
N LYS A 67 7.13 1.52 0.31
CA LYS A 67 7.49 2.82 0.90
C LYS A 67 6.59 3.93 0.39
N VAL A 68 6.38 4.01 -0.92
CA VAL A 68 5.59 5.08 -1.55
C VAL A 68 4.12 4.94 -1.17
N VAL A 69 3.52 3.78 -1.45
CA VAL A 69 2.10 3.52 -1.15
C VAL A 69 1.84 3.61 0.35
N GLY A 70 2.72 3.01 1.17
CA GLY A 70 2.60 3.09 2.63
C GLY A 70 2.62 4.53 3.16
N SER A 71 3.47 5.39 2.60
CA SER A 71 3.50 6.81 2.98
C SER A 71 2.23 7.55 2.57
N ILE A 72 1.76 7.36 1.33
CA ILE A 72 0.56 8.04 0.83
C ILE A 72 -0.67 7.62 1.64
N VAL A 73 -0.88 6.32 1.81
CA VAL A 73 -2.03 5.77 2.54
C VAL A 73 -1.98 6.20 4.01
N LEU A 74 -0.80 6.15 4.65
CA LEU A 74 -0.65 6.65 6.02
C LEU A 74 -0.96 8.15 6.13
N LEU A 75 -0.50 8.97 5.19
CA LEU A 75 -0.76 10.41 5.19
C LEU A 75 -2.24 10.72 5.01
N VAL A 76 -2.95 9.99 4.15
CA VAL A 76 -4.41 10.11 4.01
C VAL A 76 -5.12 9.72 5.30
N GLY A 77 -4.78 8.55 5.87
CA GLY A 77 -5.41 8.08 7.11
C GLY A 77 -5.13 8.98 8.31
N ALA A 78 -3.87 9.39 8.52
CA ALA A 78 -3.48 10.27 9.63
C ALA A 78 -3.98 11.70 9.42
N GLY A 79 -3.92 12.20 8.17
CA GLY A 79 -4.38 13.54 7.81
C GLY A 79 -5.87 13.73 8.05
N TRP A 80 -6.66 12.66 7.99
CA TRP A 80 -8.09 12.68 8.30
C TRP A 80 -8.40 13.20 9.72
N PHE A 81 -7.49 12.99 10.68
CA PHE A 81 -7.63 13.43 12.08
C PHE A 81 -7.17 14.87 12.32
N LEU A 82 -6.57 15.52 11.33
CA LEU A 82 -6.12 16.91 11.44
C LEU A 82 -7.26 17.87 11.05
N PRO A 83 -7.39 19.04 11.70
CA PRO A 83 -8.50 19.96 11.43
C PRO A 83 -8.55 20.44 9.97
N VAL A 84 -7.41 20.89 9.43
CA VAL A 84 -7.35 21.48 8.07
C VAL A 84 -7.29 20.39 6.98
N ALA A 85 -6.43 19.38 7.16
CA ALA A 85 -6.28 18.32 6.17
C ALA A 85 -7.46 17.35 6.17
N GLY A 86 -8.13 17.16 7.31
CA GLY A 86 -9.24 16.24 7.46
C GLY A 86 -10.46 16.65 6.63
N ASP A 87 -10.77 17.95 6.59
CA ASP A 87 -11.89 18.46 5.77
C ASP A 87 -11.63 18.27 4.28
N LEU A 88 -10.38 18.49 3.84
CA LEU A 88 -9.96 18.21 2.47
C LEU A 88 -10.07 16.71 2.13
N ILE A 89 -9.62 15.84 3.02
CA ILE A 89 -9.64 14.38 2.79
C ILE A 89 -11.08 13.85 2.77
N ARG A 90 -11.93 14.30 3.70
CA ARG A 90 -13.35 13.91 3.73
C ARG A 90 -14.09 14.38 2.48
N SER A 91 -13.86 15.62 2.05
CA SER A 91 -14.53 16.17 0.86
C SER A 91 -14.01 15.54 -0.44
N LEU A 92 -12.69 15.39 -0.62
CA LEU A 92 -12.11 14.91 -1.87
C LEU A 92 -12.14 13.39 -2.02
N LEU A 93 -11.98 12.64 -0.94
CA LEU A 93 -11.81 11.18 -1.00
C LEU A 93 -12.98 10.40 -0.38
N ALA A 94 -13.97 11.10 0.20
CA ALA A 94 -15.13 10.49 0.87
C ALA A 94 -14.74 9.45 1.94
N VAL A 95 -13.58 9.65 2.58
CA VAL A 95 -13.07 8.76 3.63
C VAL A 95 -13.82 9.02 4.92
N ASP A 96 -14.39 7.98 5.52
CA ASP A 96 -14.94 8.02 6.86
C ASP A 96 -13.90 7.65 7.92
N ARG A 97 -14.33 7.65 9.18
CA ARG A 97 -13.45 7.34 10.31
C ARG A 97 -12.87 5.91 10.21
N ASN A 98 -13.66 4.93 9.76
CA ASN A 98 -13.20 3.55 9.65
C ASN A 98 -12.17 3.40 8.53
N GLY A 99 -12.43 3.98 7.37
CA GLY A 99 -11.49 4.05 6.26
C GLY A 99 -10.19 4.71 6.66
N ALA A 100 -10.24 5.84 7.39
CA ALA A 100 -9.04 6.51 7.88
C ALA A 100 -8.19 5.62 8.82
N LEU A 101 -8.83 4.88 9.73
CA LEU A 101 -8.12 3.95 10.62
C LEU A 101 -7.49 2.78 9.86
N ILE A 102 -8.19 2.25 8.85
CA ILE A 102 -7.67 1.20 7.97
C ILE A 102 -6.47 1.72 7.17
N ASP A 103 -6.55 2.93 6.63
CA ASP A 103 -5.47 3.57 5.90
C ASP A 103 -4.24 3.78 6.80
N VAL A 104 -4.42 4.21 8.06
CA VAL A 104 -3.32 4.27 9.04
C VAL A 104 -2.69 2.90 9.24
N GLY A 105 -3.50 1.85 9.48
CA GLY A 105 -3.02 0.50 9.71
C GLY A 105 -2.25 -0.08 8.52
N LEU A 106 -2.81 0.05 7.31
CA LEU A 106 -2.18 -0.39 6.07
C LEU A 106 -0.91 0.38 5.76
N GLY A 107 -0.93 1.70 5.97
CA GLY A 107 0.23 2.56 5.77
C GLY A 107 1.39 2.19 6.69
N LEU A 108 1.12 1.97 7.98
CA LEU A 108 2.12 1.50 8.94
C LEU A 108 2.65 0.10 8.57
N LEU A 109 1.76 -0.84 8.25
CA LEU A 109 2.15 -2.19 7.84
C LEU A 109 3.08 -2.15 6.62
N ALA A 110 2.73 -1.37 5.60
CA ALA A 110 3.52 -1.21 4.38
C ALA A 110 4.91 -0.65 4.67
N LEU A 111 5.00 0.39 5.51
CA LEU A 111 6.28 1.01 5.87
C LEU A 111 7.16 0.08 6.71
N LEU A 112 6.58 -0.67 7.64
CA LEU A 112 7.30 -1.67 8.43
C LEU A 112 7.84 -2.80 7.53
N SER A 113 7.02 -3.29 6.59
CA SER A 113 7.43 -4.29 5.61
C SER A 113 8.53 -3.78 4.68
N SER A 114 8.45 -2.53 4.22
CA SER A 114 9.50 -1.88 3.42
C SER A 114 10.83 -1.78 4.16
N ARG A 115 10.79 -1.42 5.45
CA ARG A 115 12.00 -1.37 6.29
C ARG A 115 12.61 -2.75 6.51
N ALA A 116 11.79 -3.76 6.74
CA ALA A 116 12.25 -5.14 6.90
C ALA A 116 13.00 -5.64 5.66
N GLU A 117 12.59 -5.20 4.47
CA GLU A 117 13.21 -5.60 3.19
C GLU A 117 14.59 -4.96 2.96
N LYS A 118 14.76 -3.69 3.35
CA LYS A 118 16.06 -2.98 3.27
C LYS A 118 17.19 -3.64 4.05
N HIS A 119 16.88 -4.41 5.09
CA HIS A 119 17.88 -5.12 5.89
C HIS A 119 18.45 -6.39 5.22
N THR A 120 17.93 -6.79 4.05
CA THR A 120 18.58 -7.80 3.21
C THR A 120 19.38 -7.11 2.12
N GLY A 121 20.60 -6.67 2.46
CA GLY A 121 21.49 -5.92 1.57
C GLY A 121 21.79 -6.63 0.23
N PRO A 122 22.38 -5.91 -0.74
CA PRO A 122 22.85 -6.52 -1.98
C PRO A 122 23.74 -7.71 -1.66
N ARG A 123 23.49 -8.87 -2.29
CA ARG A 123 24.45 -9.97 -2.23
C ARG A 123 25.76 -9.42 -2.80
N GLU A 124 26.82 -9.47 -2.01
CA GLU A 124 28.18 -9.42 -2.53
C GLU A 124 28.23 -10.31 -3.79
N PRO A 125 28.82 -9.85 -4.90
CA PRO A 125 29.02 -10.70 -6.05
C PRO A 125 29.76 -11.93 -5.54
N ARG A 126 29.10 -13.08 -5.58
CA ARG A 126 29.65 -14.35 -5.14
C ARG A 126 30.88 -14.57 -6.01
N ASP A 127 32.04 -14.28 -5.43
CA ASP A 127 33.32 -14.35 -6.09
C ASP A 127 33.46 -15.76 -6.65
N ARG A 128 33.23 -15.89 -7.96
CA ARG A 128 33.45 -17.14 -8.69
C ARG A 128 34.92 -17.14 -9.07
N THR A 129 35.80 -17.23 -8.07
CA THR A 129 37.14 -17.74 -8.32
C THR A 129 37.00 -19.22 -8.63
N ILE A 130 36.85 -19.53 -9.92
CA ILE A 130 37.07 -20.87 -10.45
C ILE A 130 38.60 -21.04 -10.40
N PRO A 131 39.17 -21.94 -9.59
CA PRO A 131 40.58 -22.28 -9.72
C PRO A 131 40.77 -22.97 -11.08
N VAL A 132 41.71 -22.42 -11.85
CA VAL A 132 42.19 -22.95 -13.15
C VAL A 132 42.90 -24.28 -12.92
#